data_AF-A0A0U2Z4J5-F1
#
_entry.id   AF-A0A0U2Z4J5-F1
#
_cell.length_a   1.000
_cell.length_b   1.000
_cell.length_c   1.000
_cell.angle_alpha   90.00
_cell.angle_beta   90.00
_cell.angle_gamma   90.00
#
_symmetry.space_group_name_H-M   'P 1'
#
loop_
_entity.id
_entity.type
_entity.pdbx_description
1 polymer ?
#
loop_
_entity_poly.entity_id
_entity_poly.type
_entity_poly.pdbx_seq_one_letter_code
_entity_poly.pdbx_strand_id
1 'polypeptide(L)'
;MNSGTISVAAFLISLAVYTIWFFNENLFSNIAMIVAVALPLIGIVAALFAKNRSLRVVGLVGNSLVLLLAVVLPFISTLFWKTP
;
A
#
# COMPACT_ATOMS: atom_id res chain seq x y z
N MET A 1 20.42 1.06 -3.19
CA MET A 1 19.24 1.92 -2.91
C MET A 1 19.13 2.10 -1.40
N ASN A 2 18.89 3.31 -0.88
CA ASN A 2 18.73 3.48 0.58
C ASN A 2 17.32 3.05 1.03
N SER A 3 17.16 2.77 2.33
CA SER A 3 15.89 2.29 2.92
C SER A 3 14.69 3.21 2.67
N GLY A 4 14.91 4.53 2.64
CA GLY A 4 13.86 5.51 2.29
C GLY A 4 13.42 5.40 0.85
N THR A 5 14.34 5.27 -0.10
CA THR A 5 14.01 5.06 -1.52
C THR A 5 13.30 3.73 -1.75
N ILE A 6 13.69 2.66 -1.03
CA ILE A 6 12.98 1.35 -1.07
C ILE A 6 11.54 1.52 -0.59
N SER A 7 11.34 2.24 0.52
CA SER A 7 10.01 2.52 1.05
C SER A 7 9.12 3.32 0.09
N VAL A 8 9.67 4.35 -0.53
CA VAL A 8 8.94 5.18 -1.50
C VAL A 8 8.64 4.39 -2.77
N ALA A 9 9.57 3.56 -3.24
CA ALA A 9 9.32 2.67 -4.39
C ALA A 9 8.21 1.66 -4.09
N ALA A 10 8.23 1.03 -2.90
CA ALA A 10 7.17 0.15 -2.44
C ALA A 10 5.81 0.86 -2.43
N PHE A 11 5.75 2.09 -1.88
CA PHE A 11 4.56 2.91 -1.89
C PHE A 11 4.04 3.17 -3.31
N LEU A 12 4.90 3.64 -4.23
CA LEU A 12 4.49 3.99 -5.58
C LEU A 12 4.02 2.77 -6.39
N ILE A 13 4.71 1.63 -6.25
CA ILE A 13 4.32 0.38 -6.90
C ILE A 13 2.96 -0.08 -6.37
N SER A 14 2.78 -0.13 -5.06
CA SER A 14 1.51 -0.55 -4.46
C SER A 14 0.35 0.38 -4.81
N LEU A 15 0.59 1.70 -4.81
CA LEU A 15 -0.42 2.67 -5.21
C LEU A 15 -0.82 2.48 -6.68
N ALA A 16 0.15 2.30 -7.57
CA ALA A 16 -0.12 2.07 -8.99
C ALA A 16 -0.93 0.78 -9.20
N VAL A 17 -0.49 -0.34 -8.61
CA VAL A 17 -1.20 -1.63 -8.76
C VAL A 17 -2.62 -1.54 -8.18
N TYR A 18 -2.79 -0.98 -6.98
CA TYR A 18 -4.11 -0.84 -6.36
C TYR A 18 -5.03 0.06 -7.21
N THR A 19 -4.51 1.18 -7.72
CA THR A 19 -5.31 2.11 -8.55
C THR A 19 -5.74 1.45 -9.86
N ILE A 20 -4.83 0.76 -10.54
CA ILE A 20 -5.14 0.07 -11.79
C ILE A 20 -6.17 -1.04 -11.53
N TRP A 21 -5.99 -1.82 -10.46
CA TRP A 21 -6.97 -2.84 -10.07
C TRP A 21 -8.34 -2.24 -9.74
N PHE A 22 -8.39 -1.10 -9.04
CA PHE A 22 -9.64 -0.45 -8.68
C PHE A 22 -10.48 -0.06 -9.91
N PHE A 23 -9.84 0.33 -11.01
CA PHE A 23 -10.53 0.63 -12.28
C PHE A 23 -10.69 -0.58 -13.21
N ASN A 24 -9.95 -1.67 -12.97
CA ASN A 24 -10.02 -2.89 -13.77
C ASN A 24 -9.64 -4.11 -12.92
N GLU A 25 -10.64 -4.68 -12.26
CA GLU A 25 -10.45 -5.78 -11.30
C GLU A 25 -9.89 -7.07 -11.91
N ASN A 26 -10.10 -7.29 -13.22
CA ASN A 26 -9.70 -8.50 -13.93
C ASN A 26 -8.27 -8.43 -14.50
N LEU A 27 -7.61 -7.28 -14.40
CA LEU A 27 -6.30 -7.08 -15.02
C LEU A 27 -5.18 -7.84 -14.30
N PHE A 28 -5.30 -8.03 -12.98
CA PHE A 28 -4.29 -8.67 -12.15
C PHE A 28 -4.81 -9.95 -11.53
N SER A 29 -3.91 -10.93 -11.38
CA SER A 29 -4.22 -12.15 -10.62
C SER A 29 -4.35 -11.84 -9.12
N ASN A 30 -5.10 -12.69 -8.40
CA ASN A 30 -5.23 -12.60 -6.95
C ASN A 30 -3.86 -12.58 -6.24
N ILE A 31 -2.88 -13.31 -6.77
CA ILE A 31 -1.51 -13.35 -6.24
C ILE A 31 -0.83 -11.97 -6.36
N ALA A 32 -0.97 -11.30 -7.51
CA ALA A 32 -0.41 -9.98 -7.71
C ALA A 32 -1.04 -8.94 -6.75
N MET A 33 -2.32 -9.06 -6.45
CA MET A 33 -3.00 -8.21 -5.47
C MET A 33 -2.54 -8.46 -4.03
N ILE A 34 -2.33 -9.72 -3.65
CA ILE A 34 -1.75 -10.05 -2.33
C ILE A 34 -0.36 -9.42 -2.17
N VAL A 35 0.47 -9.50 -3.20
CA VAL A 35 1.80 -8.86 -3.19
C VAL A 35 1.67 -7.34 -3.10
N ALA A 36 0.74 -6.73 -3.84
CA ALA A 36 0.53 -5.28 -3.80
C ALA A 36 0.03 -4.77 -2.44
N VAL A 37 -0.70 -5.59 -1.69
CA VAL A 37 -1.17 -5.30 -0.32
C VAL A 37 -0.11 -5.61 0.74
N ALA A 38 0.78 -6.58 0.50
CA ALA A 38 1.87 -6.91 1.42
C ALA A 38 3.04 -5.92 1.30
N LEU A 39 3.32 -5.40 0.10
CA LEU A 39 4.44 -4.52 -0.18
C LEU A 39 4.44 -3.21 0.64
N PRO A 40 3.31 -2.56 0.96
CA PRO A 40 3.27 -1.40 1.85
C PRO A 40 3.72 -1.71 3.28
N LEU A 41 3.50 -2.94 3.78
CA LEU A 41 4.01 -3.35 5.10
C LEU A 41 5.54 -3.35 5.10
N ILE A 42 6.15 -3.90 4.04
CA ILE A 42 7.61 -3.84 3.83
C ILE A 42 8.06 -2.39 3.69
N GLY A 43 7.30 -1.57 2.97
CA GLY A 43 7.55 -0.15 2.78
C GLY A 43 7.55 0.63 4.10
N ILE A 44 6.62 0.36 5.01
CA ILE A 44 6.58 0.98 6.36
C ILE A 44 7.83 0.60 7.15
N VAL A 45 8.18 -0.68 7.20
CA VAL A 45 9.39 -1.14 7.91
C VAL A 45 10.63 -0.47 7.33
N ALA A 46 10.77 -0.42 6.01
CA ALA A 46 11.88 0.26 5.35
C ALA A 46 11.93 1.77 5.67
N ALA A 47 10.77 2.44 5.77
CA ALA A 47 10.68 3.86 6.10
C ALA A 47 11.21 4.15 7.52
N LEU A 48 10.95 3.26 8.49
CA LEU A 48 11.41 3.43 9.87
C LEU A 48 12.94 3.50 9.97
N PHE A 49 13.65 2.80 9.08
CA PHE A 49 15.11 2.81 8.99
C PHE A 49 15.67 3.87 8.03
N ALA A 50 14.84 4.77 7.48
CA ALA A 50 15.29 5.80 6.56
C ALA A 50 16.00 6.95 7.30
N LYS A 51 17.24 7.25 6.89
CA LYS A 51 18.05 8.35 7.44
C LYS A 51 17.55 9.73 7.00
N ASN A 52 17.03 9.83 5.78
CA ASN A 52 16.46 11.08 5.27
C ASN A 52 15.04 11.29 5.84
N ARG A 53 14.85 12.39 6.57
CA ARG A 53 13.58 12.71 7.24
C ARG A 53 12.40 12.81 6.28
N SER A 54 12.59 13.46 5.14
CA SER A 54 11.53 13.64 4.13
C SER A 54 11.13 12.29 3.53
N LEU A 55 12.10 11.46 3.14
CA LEU A 55 11.80 10.11 2.61
C LEU A 55 11.14 9.22 3.66
N ARG A 56 11.54 9.33 4.93
CA ARG A 56 10.90 8.62 6.03
C ARG A 56 9.42 9.00 6.17
N VAL A 57 9.13 10.29 6.20
CA VAL A 57 7.75 10.80 6.35
C VAL A 57 6.89 10.38 5.16
N VAL A 58 7.38 10.62 3.93
CA VAL A 58 6.65 10.23 2.71
C VAL A 58 6.42 8.72 2.67
N GLY A 59 7.44 7.92 2.98
CA GLY A 59 7.34 6.47 3.02
C GLY A 59 6.33 5.98 4.07
N LEU A 60 6.35 6.51 5.29
CA LEU A 60 5.38 6.11 6.31
C LEU A 60 3.95 6.50 5.93
N VAL A 61 3.72 7.77 5.60
CA VAL A 61 2.37 8.28 5.28
C VAL A 61 1.81 7.59 4.04
N GLY A 62 2.60 7.49 2.96
CA GLY A 62 2.17 6.90 1.70
C GLY A 62 1.83 5.41 1.85
N ASN A 63 2.71 4.62 2.45
CA ASN A 63 2.44 3.19 2.62
C ASN A 63 1.26 2.93 3.58
N SER A 64 1.13 3.71 4.66
CA SER A 64 -0.04 3.62 5.55
C SER A 64 -1.35 3.99 4.86
N LEU A 65 -1.35 5.01 3.99
CA LEU A 65 -2.52 5.40 3.21
C LEU A 65 -2.97 4.27 2.26
N VAL A 66 -2.03 3.62 1.59
CA VAL A 66 -2.36 2.48 0.71
C VAL A 66 -3.00 1.34 1.51
N LEU A 67 -2.47 0.98 2.69
CA LEU A 67 -3.09 -0.05 3.54
C LEU A 67 -4.47 0.36 4.04
N LEU A 68 -4.66 1.64 4.38
CA LEU A 68 -5.95 2.16 4.79
C LEU A 68 -7.00 1.92 3.70
N LEU A 69 -6.68 2.30 2.46
CA LEU A 69 -7.59 2.18 1.32
C LEU A 69 -7.79 0.73 0.87
N ALA A 70 -6.71 -0.06 0.82
CA ALA A 70 -6.74 -1.39 0.25
C ALA A 70 -7.20 -2.48 1.23
N VAL A 71 -7.08 -2.26 2.54
CA VAL A 71 -7.36 -3.29 3.57
C VAL A 71 -8.37 -2.77 4.59
N VAL A 72 -8.06 -1.66 5.25
CA VAL A 72 -8.84 -1.21 6.42
C VAL A 72 -10.25 -0.81 6.01
N LEU A 73 -10.41 0.03 4.97
CA LEU A 73 -11.73 0.48 4.52
C LEU A 73 -12.59 -0.69 4.00
N PRO A 74 -12.10 -1.58 3.09
CA PRO A 74 -12.85 -2.76 2.68
C PRO A 74 -13.23 -3.64 3.88
N PHE A 75 -12.30 -3.90 4.80
CA PHE A 75 -12.59 -4.71 5.98
C PHE A 75 -13.68 -4.08 6.85
N ILE A 76 -13.58 -2.78 7.16
CA ILE A 76 -14.60 -2.06 7.92
C ILE A 76 -15.95 -2.13 7.19
N SER A 77 -15.97 -1.97 5.87
CA SER A 77 -17.22 -2.06 5.10
C SER A 77 -17.90 -3.42 5.28
N THR A 78 -17.16 -4.53 5.41
CA THR A 78 -17.75 -5.86 5.68
C THR A 78 -18.42 -5.97 7.05
N LEU A 79 -18.01 -5.18 8.04
CA LEU A 79 -18.57 -5.22 9.39
C LEU A 79 -19.87 -4.42 9.51
N PHE A 80 -19.97 -3.32 8.77
CA PHE A 80 -21.08 -2.36 8.90
C PHE A 80 -22.07 -2.42 7.73
N TRP A 81 -21.64 -2.83 6.53
CA TRP A 81 -22.48 -2.90 5.34
C TRP A 81 -23.10 -4.29 5.20
N LYS A 82 -24.27 -4.51 5.82
CA LYS A 82 -24.97 -5.81 5.83
C LYS A 82 -25.90 -6.04 4.63
N THR A 83 -26.21 -4.99 3.87
CA THR A 83 -27.11 -5.05 2.71
C THR A 83 -26.58 -4.13 1.62
N PRO A 84 -26.44 -4.62 0.37
CA PRO A 84 -25.91 -3.85 -0.76
C PRO A 84 -26.71 -2.58 -1.04
#